data_AF-A0A377AAZ2-F1
#
_entry.id   AF-A0A377AAZ2-F1
#
_cell.length_a   1.000
_cell.length_b   1.000
_cell.length_c   1.000
_cell.angle_alpha   90.00
_cell.angle_beta   90.00
_cell.angle_gamma   90.00
#
_symmetry.space_group_name_H-M   'P 1'
#
loop_
_entity.id
_entity.type
_entity.pdbx_description
1 polymer ?
#
loop_
_entity_poly.entity_id
_entity_poly.type
_entity_poly.pdbx_seq_one_letter_code
_entity_poly.pdbx_strand_id
1 'polypeptide(L)' 'MIISAASDYRAAAQRILPPFLFHYMDGGAYSEYTLRRNVEDLSEVALRQRILKNMSDLSLETTLF' A
#
# COMPACT_ATOMS: atom_id res chain seq x y z
N MET A 1 -4.49 17.01 8.43
CA MET A 1 -4.97 15.80 7.75
C MET A 1 -4.78 14.66 8.73
N ILE A 2 -5.84 13.93 9.07
CA ILE A 2 -5.69 12.69 9.83
C ILE A 2 -5.18 11.65 8.83
N ILE A 3 -4.12 10.94 9.18
CA ILE A 3 -3.63 9.80 8.40
C ILE A 3 -4.43 8.57 8.86
N SER A 4 -5.19 7.98 7.95
CA SER A 4 -6.04 6.81 8.23
C SER A 4 -5.72 5.62 7.34
N ALA A 5 -5.03 5.83 6.23
CA ALA A 5 -4.50 4.79 5.36
C ALA A 5 -3.05 5.07 4.96
N ALA A 6 -2.31 4.02 4.59
CA ALA A 6 -0.95 4.17 4.08
C ALA A 6 -0.86 5.11 2.87
N SER A 7 -1.90 5.14 2.02
CA SER A 7 -2.00 6.03 0.86
C SER A 7 -2.01 7.52 1.20
N ASP A 8 -2.48 7.90 2.39
CA ASP A 8 -2.55 9.31 2.80
C ASP A 8 -1.14 9.90 2.98
N TYR A 9 -0.16 9.06 3.29
CA TYR A 9 1.24 9.49 3.40
C TYR A 9 1.80 10.01 2.09
N ARG A 10 1.30 9.56 0.94
CA ARG A 10 1.74 10.08 -0.37
C ARG A 10 1.42 11.57 -0.49
N ALA A 11 0.19 11.97 -0.15
CA ALA A 11 -0.23 13.37 -0.16
C ALA A 11 0.50 14.19 0.91
N ALA A 12 0.75 13.61 2.08
CA ALA A 12 1.54 14.26 3.13
C ALA A 12 2.99 14.50 2.65
N ALA A 13 3.62 13.50 2.04
CA ALA A 13 4.98 13.57 1.52
C ALA A 13 5.10 14.60 0.39
N GLN A 14 4.15 14.63 -0.54
CA GLN A 14 4.13 15.61 -1.63
C GLN A 14 4.10 17.06 -1.13
N ARG A 15 3.49 17.31 0.03
CA ARG A 15 3.40 18.65 0.62
C ARG A 15 4.67 19.08 1.36
N ILE A 16 5.49 18.14 1.81
CA ILE A 16 6.63 18.38 2.70
C ILE A 16 7.96 18.28 1.94
N LEU A 17 8.05 17.35 0.99
CA LEU A 17 9.30 17.08 0.28
C LEU A 17 9.53 18.08 -0.87
N PRO A 18 10.80 18.43 -1.16
CA PRO A 18 11.15 19.12 -2.39
C PRO A 18 10.66 18.32 -3.62
N PRO A 19 10.22 18.99 -4.70
CA PRO A 19 9.62 18.30 -5.86
C PRO A 19 10.50 17.19 -6.45
N PHE A 20 11.80 17.44 -6.61
CA PHE A 20 12.73 16.45 -7.18
C PHE A 20 12.79 15.17 -6.33
N LEU A 21 12.77 15.31 -5.00
CA LEU A 21 12.90 14.19 -4.08
C LEU A 21 11.60 13.39 -4.02
N PHE A 22 10.45 14.09 -4.03
CA PHE A 22 9.14 13.43 -4.13
C PHE A 22 9.05 12.59 -5.40
N HIS A 23 9.35 13.16 -6.57
CA HIS A 23 9.30 12.44 -7.85
C HIS A 23 10.31 11.30 -7.93
N TYR A 24 11.49 11.44 -7.32
CA TYR A 24 12.47 10.36 -7.26
C TYR A 24 11.98 9.14 -6.48
N MET A 25 11.23 9.36 -5.39
CA MET A 25 10.70 8.28 -4.55
C MET A 25 9.39 7.69 -5.07
N ASP A 26 8.51 8.53 -5.62
CA ASP A 26 7.16 8.16 -6.03
C ASP A 26 7.09 7.65 -7.49
N GLY A 27 8.06 8.02 -8.32
CA GLY A 27 8.08 7.71 -9.74
C GLY A 27 8.47 6.26 -10.07
N GLY A 28 7.96 5.79 -11.20
CA GLY A 28 8.28 4.49 -11.80
C GLY A 28 9.15 4.61 -13.05
N ALA A 29 9.46 3.45 -13.66
CA ALA A 29 10.22 3.43 -14.91
C ALA A 29 9.36 3.86 -16.10
N TYR A 30 9.89 4.75 -16.95
CA TYR A 30 9.29 5.21 -18.21
C TYR A 30 7.82 5.67 -18.05
N SER A 31 6.87 4.99 -18.68
CA SER A 31 5.44 5.27 -18.63
C SER A 31 4.75 4.72 -17.38
N GLU A 32 5.52 4.18 -16.43
CA GLU A 32 5.08 3.71 -15.11
C GLU A 32 4.02 2.59 -15.16
N TYR A 33 3.94 1.89 -16.30
CA TYR A 33 2.92 0.87 -16.52
C TYR A 33 3.01 -0.27 -15.50
N THR A 34 4.23 -0.75 -15.21
CA THR A 34 4.46 -1.78 -14.20
C THR A 34 4.16 -1.28 -12.79
N LEU A 35 4.48 -0.02 -12.47
CA LEU A 35 4.18 0.56 -11.16
C LEU A 35 2.66 0.59 -10.94
N ARG A 36 1.89 1.00 -11.95
CA ARG A 36 0.44 1.03 -11.89
C ARG A 36 -0.16 -0.38 -11.74
N ARG A 37 0.34 -1.36 -12.51
CA ARG A 37 -0.10 -2.76 -12.41
C ARG A 37 0.12 -3.37 -11.03
N ASN A 38 1.20 -3.03 -10.32
CA ASN A 38 1.43 -3.53 -8.96
C ASN A 38 0.25 -3.22 -7.99
N VAL A 39 -0.47 -2.12 -8.22
CA VAL A 39 -1.62 -1.72 -7.42
C VAL A 39 -2.93 -2.24 -8.02
N GLU A 40 -3.12 -2.07 -9.33
CA GLU A 40 -4.33 -2.50 -10.04
C GLU A 40 -4.55 -4.01 -9.87
N ASP A 41 -3.54 -4.82 -10.15
CA ASP A 41 -3.64 -6.28 -10.12
C ASP A 41 -4.00 -6.79 -8.71
N LEU A 42 -3.46 -6.18 -7.65
CA LEU A 42 -3.79 -6.56 -6.27
C LEU A 42 -5.22 -6.15 -5.90
N SER A 43 -5.70 -5.01 -6.41
CA SER A 43 -7.05 -4.50 -6.12
C SER A 43 -8.16 -5.38 -6.69
N GLU A 44 -7.86 -6.14 -7.75
CA GLU A 44 -8.78 -7.10 -8.36
C GLU A 44 -8.92 -8.40 -7.54
N VAL A 45 -8.02 -8.66 -6.59
CA VAL A 45 -8.07 -9.86 -5.75
C VAL A 45 -9.11 -9.70 -4.65
N ALA A 46 -10.27 -10.32 -4.84
CA ALA A 46 -11.32 -10.36 -3.83
C ALA A 46 -11.03 -11.37 -2.71
N LEU A 47 -11.14 -10.92 -1.45
CA LEU A 47 -11.07 -11.82 -0.30
C LEU A 47 -12.41 -12.52 -0.09
N ARG A 48 -12.37 -13.85 0.12
CA ARG A 48 -13.56 -14.62 0.52
C ARG A 48 -13.76 -14.52 2.02
N GLN A 49 -14.79 -13.80 2.44
CA GLN A 49 -15.16 -13.70 3.85
C GLN A 49 -15.52 -15.08 4.43
N ARG A 50 -14.98 -15.38 5.62
CA ARG A 50 -15.31 -16.58 6.39
C ARG A 50 -16.02 -16.16 7.67
N ILE A 51 -17.27 -16.59 7.82
CA ILE A 51 -18.12 -16.26 8.98
C ILE A 51 -18.09 -17.36 10.04
N LEU A 52 -18.57 -17.03 11.24
CA LEU A 52 -18.68 -17.94 12.38
C LEU A 52 -17.33 -18.59 12.75
N LYS A 53 -16.26 -17.79 12.71
CA LYS A 53 -14.92 -18.18 13.16
C LYS A 53 -14.62 -17.46 14.46
N ASN A 54 -14.12 -18.20 15.44
CA ASN A 54 -13.57 -17.58 16.65
C ASN A 54 -12.29 -16.83 16.27
N MET A 55 -12.22 -15.55 16.60
CA MET A 55 -11.11 -14.63 16.34
C MET A 55 -10.57 -14.03 17.65
N SER A 56 -10.82 -14.67 18.80
CA SER A 56 -10.37 -14.20 20.12
C SER A 56 -8.84 -14.09 20.20
N ASP A 57 -8.15 -14.98 19.51
CA ASP A 57 -6.69 -15.11 19.55
C ASP A 57 -6.16 -15.15 18.12
N LEU A 58 -5.56 -14.05 17.68
CA LEU A 58 -4.92 -13.92 16.37
C LEU A 58 -3.42 -13.70 16.59
N SER A 59 -2.60 -14.42 15.83
CA SER A 59 -1.16 -14.19 15.78
C SER A 59 -0.74 -13.90 14.34
N LEU A 60 0.14 -12.91 14.18
CA LEU A 60 0.82 -12.59 12.92
C LEU A 60 2.28 -13.08 12.92
N GLU A 61 2.69 -13.80 13.95
CA GLU A 61 4.04 -14.37 14.06
C GLU A 61 4.28 -15.39 12.95
N THR A 62 5.48 -15.36 12.40
CA THR A 62 5.93 -16.31 11.38
C THR A 62 7.43 -16.51 11.53
N THR A 63 7.93 -17.68 11.12
CA THR A 63 9.36 -17.93 10.98
C THR A 63 9.71 -17.84 9.50
N LEU A 64 10.78 -17.10 9.20
CA LEU A 64 11.33 -16.97 7.86
C LEU A 64 12.80 -17.38 7.91
N PHE A 65 13.15 -18.40 7.13
CA PHE A 65 14.47 -19.06 7.01
C PHE A 65 14.91 -19.84 8.26
#